data_AF-A0A7S0ITR8-F1
#
_entry.id   AF-A0A7S0ITR8-F1
#
_cell.length_a   1.000
_cell.length_b   1.000
_cell.length_c   1.000
_cell.angle_alpha   90.00
_cell.angle_beta   90.00
_cell.angle_gamma   90.00
#
_symmetry.space_group_name_H-M   'P 1'
#
loop_
_entity.id
_entity.type
_entity.pdbx_description
1 polymer ?
#
loop_
_entity_poly.entity_id
_entity_poly.type
_entity_poly.pdbx_seq_one_letter_code
_entity_poly.pdbx_strand_id
1 'polypeptide(L)'
;MLYHYLPFDKTLWGRMCSPPSVALQLVAMWPVLAVRAAFFTLLLGCLLVEPEAHQLTAFVLAHKSSQLVSGVMFAVQGLLAFWLCAAALVPADAPDSSGCALRGPGVSHSVTADAIALVWLQALVWLAFALLPHASGSGARRGSDANPLAP
;
A
#
# COMPACT_ATOMS: atom_id res chain seq x y z
N MET A 1 -3.73 -7.91 22.67
CA MET A 1 -2.78 -6.94 22.08
C MET A 1 -3.27 -6.36 20.75
N LEU A 2 -3.89 -7.16 19.86
CA LEU A 2 -4.36 -6.72 18.53
C LEU A 2 -5.47 -5.64 18.56
N TYR A 3 -6.40 -5.70 19.52
CA TYR A 3 -7.45 -4.68 19.74
C TYR A 3 -6.91 -3.27 20.02
N HIS A 4 -5.67 -3.15 20.49
CA HIS A 4 -5.05 -1.84 20.74
C HIS A 4 -4.51 -1.20 19.46
N TYR A 5 -4.18 -2.01 18.44
CA TYR A 5 -3.64 -1.53 17.16
C TYR A 5 -4.71 -1.19 16.13
N LEU A 6 -5.90 -1.81 16.21
CA LEU A 6 -6.97 -1.61 15.22
C LEU A 6 -8.34 -1.32 15.88
N PRO A 7 -8.52 -0.19 16.59
CA PRO A 7 -9.84 0.18 17.10
C PRO A 7 -10.80 0.37 15.92
N PHE A 8 -11.91 -0.37 15.97
CA PHE A 8 -12.90 -0.47 14.89
C PHE A 8 -13.82 0.76 14.79
N ASP A 9 -13.94 1.52 15.88
CA ASP A 9 -14.84 2.69 15.98
C ASP A 9 -14.19 4.04 15.65
N LYS A 10 -12.90 4.07 15.30
CA LYS A 10 -12.24 5.35 15.00
C LYS A 10 -12.37 5.67 13.51
N THR A 11 -13.04 6.78 13.22
CA THR A 11 -13.10 7.39 11.89
C THR A 11 -11.69 7.59 11.33
N LEU A 12 -11.55 7.61 9.99
CA LEU A 12 -10.28 7.86 9.29
C LEU A 12 -9.51 9.06 9.87
N TRP A 13 -10.23 10.10 10.30
CA TRP A 13 -9.68 11.28 10.95
C TRP A 13 -9.06 10.97 12.33
N GLY A 14 -9.75 10.20 13.16
CA GLY A 14 -9.24 9.76 14.46
C GLY A 14 -8.02 8.83 14.36
N ARG A 15 -7.88 8.11 13.25
CA ARG A 15 -6.64 7.37 12.96
C ARG A 15 -5.48 8.30 12.64
N MET A 16 -5.66 9.29 11.75
CA MET A 16 -4.58 10.24 11.38
C MET A 16 -3.98 11.01 12.57
N CYS A 17 -4.71 11.20 13.67
CA CYS A 17 -4.16 11.83 14.87
C CYS A 17 -3.25 10.90 15.71
N SER A 18 -3.21 9.60 15.44
CA SER A 18 -2.37 8.67 16.18
C SER A 18 -0.97 8.54 15.54
N PRO A 19 0.11 8.96 16.24
CA PRO A 19 1.46 8.96 15.68
C PRO A 19 1.94 7.62 15.08
N PRO A 20 1.64 6.43 15.65
CA PRO A 20 2.07 5.17 15.03
C PRO A 20 1.35 4.87 13.71
N SER A 21 0.10 5.32 13.54
CA SER A 21 -0.62 5.11 12.28
C SER A 21 -0.07 5.99 11.16
N VAL A 22 0.36 7.21 11.49
CA VAL A 22 1.01 8.14 10.56
C VAL A 22 2.38 7.58 10.17
N ALA A 23 3.14 7.03 11.12
CA ALA A 23 4.40 6.37 10.82
C ALA A 23 4.22 5.19 9.85
N LEU A 24 3.20 4.34 10.06
CA LEU A 24 2.89 3.24 9.15
C LEU A 24 2.44 3.73 7.77
N GLN A 25 1.68 4.83 7.70
CA GLN A 25 1.29 5.45 6.43
C GLN A 25 2.49 6.06 5.69
N LEU A 26 3.42 6.69 6.40
CA LEU A 26 4.66 7.22 5.83
C LEU A 26 5.54 6.09 5.27
N VAL A 27 5.66 4.98 6.00
CA VAL A 27 6.37 3.78 5.51
C VAL A 27 5.67 3.19 4.29
N ALA A 28 4.33 3.15 4.28
CA ALA A 28 3.56 2.68 3.13
C ALA A 28 3.64 3.63 1.90
N MET A 29 3.92 4.92 2.13
CA MET A 29 4.16 5.94 1.10
C MET A 29 5.58 5.90 0.54
N TRP A 30 6.48 5.09 1.10
CA TRP A 30 7.88 5.06 0.66
C TRP A 30 7.97 4.67 -0.83
N PRO A 31 8.70 5.43 -1.66
CA PRO A 31 8.71 5.26 -3.12
C PRO A 31 9.38 3.96 -3.60
N VAL A 32 10.04 3.22 -2.70
CA VAL A 32 10.73 1.96 -3.01
C VAL A 32 9.71 0.81 -2.99
N LEU A 33 9.34 0.31 -4.16
CA LEU A 33 8.38 -0.81 -4.31
C LEU A 33 8.75 -2.03 -3.45
N ALA A 34 10.03 -2.36 -3.34
CA ALA A 34 10.49 -3.51 -2.57
C ALA A 34 10.20 -3.38 -1.06
N VAL A 35 10.44 -2.19 -0.49
CA VAL A 35 10.16 -1.91 0.93
C VAL A 35 8.65 -2.02 1.19
N ARG A 36 7.85 -1.48 0.28
CA ARG A 36 6.41 -1.55 0.34
C ARG A 36 5.90 -2.99 0.24
N ALA A 37 6.44 -3.78 -0.69
CA ALA A 37 6.14 -5.21 -0.82
C ALA A 37 6.48 -5.99 0.45
N ALA A 38 7.66 -5.78 1.03
CA ALA A 38 8.06 -6.40 2.28
C ALA A 38 7.11 -6.00 3.44
N PHE A 39 6.78 -4.71 3.55
CA PHE A 39 5.87 -4.20 4.56
C PHE A 39 4.47 -4.84 4.49
N PHE A 40 3.84 -4.86 3.31
CA PHE A 40 2.53 -5.47 3.14
C PHE A 40 2.57 -7.00 3.31
N THR A 41 3.69 -7.65 2.96
CA THR A 41 3.88 -9.09 3.19
C THR A 41 3.95 -9.40 4.69
N LEU A 42 4.74 -8.64 5.44
CA LEU A 42 4.84 -8.78 6.90
C LEU A 42 3.48 -8.51 7.56
N LEU A 43 2.79 -7.45 7.12
CA LEU A 43 1.50 -7.08 7.69
C LEU A 43 0.45 -8.17 7.42
N LEU A 44 0.41 -8.74 6.22
CA LEU A 44 -0.46 -9.90 5.92
C LEU A 44 -0.06 -11.14 6.73
N GLY A 45 1.24 -11.39 6.90
CA GLY A 45 1.75 -12.47 7.74
C GLY A 45 1.30 -12.35 9.20
N CYS A 46 1.30 -11.14 9.76
CA CYS A 46 0.75 -10.88 11.09
C CYS A 46 -0.77 -11.12 11.16
N LEU A 47 -1.50 -10.69 10.13
CA LEU A 47 -2.96 -10.88 10.04
C LEU A 47 -3.37 -12.35 9.87
N LEU A 48 -2.50 -13.19 9.32
CA LEU A 48 -2.75 -14.63 9.17
C LEU A 48 -2.79 -15.40 10.49
N VAL A 49 -2.23 -14.85 11.58
CA VAL A 49 -2.25 -15.49 12.90
C VAL A 49 -3.67 -15.53 13.48
N GLU A 50 -4.41 -14.43 13.32
CA GLU A 50 -5.81 -14.29 13.77
C GLU A 50 -6.62 -13.60 12.66
N PRO A 51 -7.06 -14.34 11.61
CA PRO A 51 -7.70 -13.74 10.46
C PRO A 51 -9.13 -13.31 10.81
N GLU A 52 -9.30 -12.03 11.11
CA GLU A 52 -10.60 -11.40 11.25
C GLU A 52 -11.01 -10.74 9.93
N ALA A 53 -12.24 -11.00 9.47
CA ALA A 53 -12.74 -10.52 8.18
C ALA A 53 -12.59 -9.00 8.02
N HIS A 54 -12.75 -8.29 9.12
CA HIS A 54 -12.68 -6.84 9.15
C HIS A 54 -11.25 -6.28 9.05
N GLN A 55 -10.25 -7.02 9.52
CA GLN A 55 -8.85 -6.62 9.39
C GLN A 55 -8.37 -6.89 7.96
N LEU A 56 -8.82 -8.00 7.35
CA LEU A 56 -8.56 -8.31 5.95
C LEU A 56 -9.16 -7.27 4.99
N THR A 57 -10.40 -6.83 5.22
CA THR A 57 -10.99 -5.78 4.37
C THR A 57 -10.24 -4.45 4.51
N ALA A 58 -9.89 -4.06 5.75
CA ALA A 58 -9.06 -2.89 6.00
C ALA A 58 -7.69 -2.98 5.33
N PHE A 59 -7.05 -4.16 5.32
CA PHE A 59 -5.81 -4.42 4.61
C PHE A 59 -5.94 -4.18 3.10
N VAL A 60 -6.96 -4.75 2.45
CA VAL A 60 -7.19 -4.59 1.02
C VAL A 60 -7.43 -3.12 0.65
N LEU A 61 -8.22 -2.41 1.46
CA LEU A 61 -8.47 -0.97 1.29
C LEU A 61 -7.19 -0.15 1.42
N ALA A 62 -6.35 -0.41 2.43
CA ALA A 62 -5.06 0.26 2.62
C ALA A 62 -4.07 -0.02 1.48
N HIS A 63 -4.08 -1.25 0.97
CA HIS A 63 -3.25 -1.61 -0.18
C HIS A 63 -3.68 -0.86 -1.45
N LYS A 64 -4.99 -0.78 -1.73
CA LYS A 64 -5.49 -0.03 -2.90
C LYS A 64 -5.28 1.47 -2.78
N SER A 65 -5.53 2.06 -1.61
CA SER A 65 -5.34 3.51 -1.41
C SER A 65 -3.87 3.91 -1.60
N SER A 66 -2.94 3.09 -1.10
CA SER A 66 -1.51 3.34 -1.31
C SER A 66 -1.11 3.23 -2.78
N GLN A 67 -1.77 2.41 -3.62
CA GLN A 67 -1.48 2.34 -5.06
C GLN A 67 -1.89 3.63 -5.77
N LEU A 68 -3.04 4.19 -5.41
CA LEU A 68 -3.52 5.47 -5.94
C LEU A 68 -2.55 6.59 -5.58
N VAL A 69 -2.14 6.67 -4.32
CA VAL A 69 -1.17 7.66 -3.84
C VAL A 69 0.18 7.54 -4.57
N SER A 70 0.71 6.32 -4.72
CA SER A 70 1.95 6.11 -5.45
C SER A 70 1.81 6.47 -6.93
N GLY A 71 0.66 6.17 -7.56
CA GLY A 71 0.39 6.52 -8.94
C GLY A 71 0.39 8.03 -9.15
N VAL A 72 -0.23 8.79 -8.24
CA VAL A 72 -0.22 10.26 -8.27
C VAL A 72 1.21 10.80 -8.10
N MET A 73 1.97 10.27 -7.15
CA MET A 73 3.38 10.67 -6.94
C MET A 73 4.23 10.43 -8.18
N PHE A 74 4.14 9.24 -8.80
CA PHE A 74 4.86 8.93 -10.03
C PHE A 74 4.39 9.79 -11.22
N ALA A 75 3.10 10.10 -11.32
CA ALA A 75 2.58 10.99 -12.36
C ALA A 75 3.15 12.41 -12.22
N VAL A 76 3.21 12.95 -10.99
CA VAL A 76 3.81 14.26 -10.72
C VAL A 76 5.31 14.25 -11.02
N GLN A 77 6.04 13.21 -10.59
CA GLN A 77 7.46 13.07 -10.88
C GLN A 77 7.72 12.98 -12.39
N GLY A 78 6.92 12.20 -13.11
CA GLY A 78 6.99 12.07 -14.56
C GLY A 78 6.69 13.40 -15.27
N LEU A 79 5.68 14.14 -14.80
CA LEU A 79 5.35 15.47 -15.33
C LEU A 79 6.48 16.47 -15.09
N LEU A 80 7.09 16.48 -13.89
CA LEU A 80 8.22 17.35 -13.58
C LEU A 80 9.45 16.99 -14.42
N ALA A 81 9.77 15.70 -14.56
CA ALA A 81 10.87 15.25 -15.40
C ALA A 81 10.65 15.62 -16.88
N PHE A 82 9.42 15.42 -17.37
CA PHE A 82 9.03 15.85 -18.71
C PHE A 82 9.17 17.36 -18.88
N TRP A 83 8.66 18.15 -17.93
CA TRP A 83 8.73 19.62 -17.98
C TRP A 83 10.18 20.11 -17.99
N LEU A 84 11.05 19.54 -17.15
CA LEU A 84 12.47 19.89 -17.13
C LEU A 84 13.19 19.57 -18.45
N CYS A 85 12.83 18.47 -19.10
CA CYS A 85 13.40 18.11 -20.40
C CYS A 85 12.78 18.91 -21.58
N ALA A 86 11.49 19.19 -21.54
CA ALA A 86 10.77 19.86 -22.63
C ALA A 86 10.88 21.39 -22.59
N ALA A 87 10.91 21.99 -21.40
CA ALA A 87 10.86 23.45 -21.20
C ALA A 87 12.25 24.14 -21.13
N ALA A 88 13.35 23.44 -21.42
CA ALA A 88 14.68 24.01 -21.64
C ALA A 88 15.31 24.79 -20.46
N LEU A 89 15.86 24.07 -19.48
CA LEU A 89 16.92 24.58 -18.59
C LEU A 89 18.33 24.11 -18.98
N VAL A 90 18.45 23.24 -20.00
CA VAL A 90 19.75 22.79 -20.53
C VAL A 90 19.96 23.51 -21.87
N PRO A 91 20.90 24.46 -21.97
CA PRO A 91 21.22 25.10 -23.25
C PRO A 91 21.72 24.05 -24.24
N ALA A 92 21.31 24.17 -25.51
CA ALA A 92 21.64 23.23 -26.60
C ALA A 92 23.16 23.01 -26.78
N ASP A 93 23.99 23.92 -26.28
CA ASP A 93 25.44 23.91 -26.40
C ASP A 93 26.15 23.24 -25.20
N ALA A 94 25.42 22.73 -24.21
CA ALA A 94 26.01 21.94 -23.13
C ALA A 94 26.37 20.53 -23.66
N PRO A 95 27.62 20.05 -23.48
CA PRO A 95 28.08 18.75 -23.98
C PRO A 95 27.35 17.53 -23.38
N ASP A 96 26.44 17.73 -22.42
CA ASP A 96 25.60 16.73 -21.75
C ASP A 96 24.13 16.72 -22.25
N SER A 97 23.84 17.25 -23.45
CA SER A 97 22.50 17.21 -24.06
C SER A 97 21.95 15.80 -24.30
N SER A 98 22.79 14.76 -24.23
CA SER A 98 22.39 13.34 -24.17
C SER A 98 21.69 12.95 -22.85
N GLY A 99 21.70 13.82 -21.84
CA GLY A 99 21.14 13.56 -20.51
C GLY A 99 19.64 13.24 -20.53
N CYS A 100 18.82 13.93 -21.32
CA CYS A 100 17.38 13.63 -21.41
C CYS A 100 17.09 12.35 -22.23
N ALA A 101 17.99 11.96 -23.15
CA ALA A 101 17.84 10.69 -23.88
C ALA A 101 18.13 9.48 -22.97
N LEU A 102 19.07 9.61 -22.03
CA LEU A 102 19.44 8.54 -21.07
C LEU A 102 18.66 8.58 -19.74
N ARG A 103 18.17 9.75 -19.29
CA ARG A 103 17.39 9.92 -18.04
C ARG A 103 15.94 10.30 -18.28
N GLY A 104 15.46 10.19 -19.51
CA GLY A 104 14.07 10.43 -19.84
C GLY A 104 13.12 9.62 -18.95
N PRO A 105 11.90 10.11 -18.71
CA PRO A 105 10.89 9.33 -18.00
C PRO A 105 10.69 7.98 -18.71
N GLY A 106 11.01 6.88 -18.02
CA GLY A 106 10.86 5.51 -18.53
C GLY A 106 12.14 4.75 -18.90
N VAL A 107 13.32 5.38 -18.97
CA VAL A 107 14.57 4.69 -19.41
C VAL A 107 15.51 4.22 -18.29
N SER A 108 15.32 4.64 -17.03
CA SER A 108 16.38 4.51 -16.01
C SER A 108 16.12 3.56 -14.84
N HIS A 109 15.13 2.67 -14.90
CA HIS A 109 14.92 1.68 -13.83
C HIS A 109 14.70 0.28 -14.39
N SER A 110 15.08 -0.73 -13.60
CA SER A 110 14.81 -2.14 -13.86
C SER A 110 13.31 -2.40 -13.84
N VAL A 111 12.64 -2.10 -14.96
CA VAL A 111 11.20 -2.29 -15.19
C VAL A 111 10.75 -3.69 -14.78
N THR A 112 11.61 -4.68 -14.95
CA THR A 112 11.38 -6.07 -14.54
C THR A 112 11.21 -6.21 -13.02
N ALA A 113 12.07 -5.58 -12.22
CA ALA A 113 11.99 -5.66 -10.77
C ALA A 113 10.72 -4.98 -10.25
N ASP A 114 10.37 -3.82 -10.81
CA ASP A 114 9.13 -3.11 -10.45
C ASP A 114 7.89 -3.90 -10.87
N ALA A 115 7.89 -4.49 -12.07
CA ALA A 115 6.82 -5.35 -12.54
C ALA A 115 6.63 -6.59 -11.63
N ILE A 116 7.72 -7.25 -11.23
CA ILE A 116 7.68 -8.37 -10.29
C ILE A 116 7.08 -7.93 -8.96
N ALA A 117 7.51 -6.78 -8.42
CA ALA A 117 6.99 -6.26 -7.16
C ALA A 117 5.49 -5.93 -7.25
N LEU A 118 5.02 -5.36 -8.37
CA LEU A 118 3.59 -5.11 -8.60
C LEU A 118 2.78 -6.40 -8.68
N VAL A 119 3.28 -7.41 -9.39
CA VAL A 119 2.64 -8.72 -9.48
C VAL A 119 2.58 -9.38 -8.10
N TRP A 120 3.65 -9.28 -7.31
CA TRP A 120 3.70 -9.79 -5.94
C TRP A 120 2.65 -9.11 -5.05
N LEU A 121 2.60 -7.78 -5.06
CA LEU A 121 1.60 -6.99 -4.33
C LEU A 121 0.18 -7.38 -4.73
N GLN A 122 -0.07 -7.60 -6.03
CA GLN A 122 -1.36 -8.08 -6.52
C GLN A 122 -1.68 -9.48 -5.97
N ALA A 123 -0.71 -10.41 -5.97
CA ALA A 123 -0.88 -11.75 -5.43
C ALA A 123 -1.25 -11.74 -3.94
N LEU A 124 -0.67 -10.84 -3.13
CA LEU A 124 -1.04 -10.66 -1.71
C LEU A 124 -2.52 -10.28 -1.54
N VAL A 125 -3.05 -9.42 -2.42
CA VAL A 125 -4.46 -9.03 -2.41
C VAL A 125 -5.37 -10.21 -2.75
N TRP A 126 -5.01 -11.00 -3.77
CA TRP A 126 -5.73 -12.23 -4.12
C TRP A 126 -5.72 -13.23 -2.96
N LEU A 127 -4.58 -13.39 -2.28
CA LEU A 127 -4.47 -14.22 -1.09
C LEU A 127 -5.41 -13.75 0.02
N ALA A 128 -5.45 -12.44 0.29
CA ALA A 128 -6.39 -11.86 1.26
C ALA A 128 -7.86 -12.14 0.87
N PHE A 129 -8.23 -12.04 -0.41
CA PHE A 129 -9.57 -12.42 -0.88
C PHE A 129 -9.88 -13.91 -0.71
N ALA A 130 -8.90 -14.79 -0.92
CA ALA A 130 -9.08 -16.23 -0.70
C ALA A 130 -9.28 -16.59 0.79
N LEU A 131 -8.73 -15.78 1.70
CA LEU A 131 -8.83 -15.98 3.15
C LEU A 131 -10.12 -15.40 3.77
N LEU A 132 -10.74 -14.42 3.12
CA LEU A 132 -12.01 -13.81 3.53
C LEU A 132 -13.14 -14.81 3.87
N PRO A 133 -13.45 -15.84 3.05
CA PRO A 133 -14.49 -16.82 3.39
C PRO A 133 -14.15 -17.65 4.64
N HIS A 134 -12.87 -17.93 4.90
CA HIS A 134 -12.44 -18.68 6.08
C HIS A 134 -12.61 -17.85 7.37
N ALA A 135 -12.32 -16.55 7.30
CA ALA A 135 -12.45 -15.62 8.43
C ALA A 135 -13.92 -15.40 8.85
N SER A 136 -14.86 -15.45 7.90
CA SER A 136 -16.30 -15.25 8.18
C SER A 136 -16.93 -16.38 8.99
N GLY A 137 -16.37 -17.60 8.94
CA GLY A 137 -16.91 -18.77 9.64
C GLY A 137 -16.72 -18.74 11.15
N SER A 138 -15.67 -18.08 11.64
CA SER A 138 -15.33 -18.05 13.07
C SER A 138 -16.11 -17.02 13.87
N GLY A 139 -16.57 -15.92 13.25
CA GLY A 139 -17.35 -14.88 13.93
C GLY A 139 -18.79 -15.29 14.27
N ALA A 140 -19.42 -16.11 13.42
CA ALA A 140 -20.81 -16.52 13.59
C ALA A 140 -21.04 -17.43 14.82
N ARG A 141 -20.04 -18.22 15.23
CA ARG A 141 -20.17 -19.09 16.43
C ARG A 141 -20.07 -18.31 17.74
N ARG A 142 -19.31 -17.22 17.78
CA ARG A 142 -19.10 -16.43 19.01
C ARG A 142 -20.31 -15.57 19.41
N GLY A 143 -21.20 -15.26 18.47
CA GLY A 143 -22.45 -14.54 18.75
C GLY A 143 -23.57 -15.44 19.32
N SER A 144 -23.53 -16.74 19.04
CA SER A 144 -24.59 -17.66 19.49
C SER A 144 -24.45 -18.08 20.96
N ASP A 145 -23.24 -18.03 21.51
CA ASP A 145 -22.97 -18.39 22.92
C ASP A 145 -23.15 -17.21 23.89
N ALA A 146 -23.43 -16.00 23.39
CA ALA A 146 -23.56 -14.79 24.20
C ALA A 146 -24.99 -14.52 24.71
N ASN A 147 -25.96 -15.42 24.52
CA ASN A 147 -27.30 -15.26 25.07
C ASN A 147 -27.78 -16.42 25.97
N PRO A 148 -27.20 -16.60 27.18
CA PRO A 148 -27.79 -17.45 28.22
C PRO A 148 -28.81 -16.73 29.12
N LEU A 149 -29.19 -15.47 28.85
CA LEU A 149 -30.07 -14.67 29.72
C LEU A 149 -31.11 -13.91 28.91
N ALA A 150 -32.02 -14.64 28.27
CA ALA A 150 -33.36 -14.15 27.99
C ALA A 150 -34.29 -14.65 29.11
N PRO A 151 -34.96 -13.76 29.87
CA PRO A 151 -35.84 -14.12 30.99
C PRO A 151 -37.13 -14.81 30.56
#